data_AF-A0A314U9X1-F1
#
_entry.id   AF-A0A314U9X1-F1
#
_cell.length_a   1.000
_cell.length_b   1.000
_cell.length_c   1.000
_cell.angle_alpha   90.00
_cell.angle_beta   90.00
_cell.angle_gamma   90.00
#
_symmetry.space_group_name_H-M   'P 1'
#
loop_
_entity.id
_entity.type
_entity.pdbx_description
1 polymer ?
#
loop_
_entity_poly.entity_id
_entity_poly.type
_entity_poly.pdbx_seq_one_letter_code
_entity_poly.pdbx_strand_id
1 'polypeptide(L)'
;MNPKSLSLRPKTSLKSRFTKGFLQALKRIHRQRSRSPNVSSPREMCRRYLSVKIAADASMASAVGSRRAWSRALLTRIRNGAPRVYKYSARRIDNSKKKKKKKCEDGEEIGVICEANELRKFVPGGEAMDICSLLDEAAHYIKCLNTQVKVMRRIADIYSAA
;
A
#
# COMPACT_ATOMS: atom_id res chain seq x y z
N MET A 1 25.53 -41.42 4.95
CA MET A 1 24.52 -40.72 4.13
C MET A 1 23.47 -40.14 5.07
N ASN A 2 23.49 -38.83 5.34
CA ASN A 2 22.60 -38.20 6.31
C ASN A 2 21.52 -37.40 5.54
N PRO A 3 20.21 -37.70 5.68
CA PRO A 3 19.19 -36.98 4.94
C PRO A 3 18.99 -35.60 5.57
N LYS A 4 19.23 -34.56 4.77
CA LYS A 4 19.02 -33.16 5.13
C LYS A 4 17.54 -32.95 5.47
N SER A 5 17.25 -32.62 6.73
CA SER A 5 15.94 -32.15 7.17
C SER A 5 15.57 -30.86 6.43
N LEU A 6 14.70 -30.96 5.43
CA LEU A 6 14.05 -29.80 4.82
C LEU A 6 13.20 -29.15 5.90
N SER A 7 13.70 -28.04 6.46
CA SER A 7 12.96 -27.20 7.39
C SER A 7 11.70 -26.69 6.69
N LEU A 8 10.57 -27.39 6.89
CA LEU A 8 9.25 -26.96 6.48
C LEU A 8 8.84 -25.79 7.38
N ARG A 9 9.34 -24.59 7.06
CA ARG A 9 8.77 -23.35 7.61
C ARG A 9 7.27 -23.39 7.34
N PRO A 10 6.41 -23.28 8.37
CA PRO A 10 4.97 -23.17 8.15
C PRO A 10 4.73 -22.01 7.20
N LYS A 11 4.07 -22.27 6.06
CA LYS A 11 3.71 -21.23 5.08
C LYS A 11 2.66 -20.33 5.74
N THR A 12 3.10 -19.35 6.52
CA THR A 12 2.22 -18.38 7.18
C THR A 12 1.47 -17.58 6.11
N SER A 13 0.15 -17.53 6.21
CA SER A 13 -0.70 -16.81 5.26
C SER A 13 -0.38 -15.31 5.22
N LEU A 14 -0.70 -14.66 4.10
CA LEU A 14 -0.59 -13.20 3.97
C LEU A 14 -1.28 -12.48 5.14
N LYS A 15 -2.48 -12.93 5.50
CA LYS A 15 -3.25 -12.41 6.64
C LYS A 15 -2.43 -12.48 7.93
N SER A 16 -1.87 -13.65 8.27
CA SER A 16 -1.06 -13.84 9.48
C SER A 16 0.19 -12.94 9.51
N ARG A 17 0.94 -12.92 8.40
CA ARG A 17 2.14 -12.06 8.27
C ARG A 17 1.79 -10.59 8.40
N PHE A 18 0.73 -10.15 7.72
CA PHE A 18 0.25 -8.78 7.78
C PHE A 18 -0.19 -8.41 9.20
N THR A 19 -1.04 -9.22 9.83
CA THR A 19 -1.51 -8.99 11.20
C THR A 19 -0.34 -8.86 12.18
N LYS A 20 0.63 -9.79 12.12
CA LYS A 20 1.81 -9.74 13.00
C LYS A 20 2.60 -8.44 12.82
N GLY A 21 2.91 -8.09 11.57
CA GLY A 21 3.66 -6.85 11.26
C GLY A 21 2.90 -5.60 11.70
N PHE A 22 1.60 -5.55 11.43
CA PHE A 22 0.76 -4.40 11.73
C PHE A 22 0.59 -4.19 13.23
N LEU A 23 0.34 -5.24 14.01
CA LEU A 23 0.29 -5.14 15.48
C LEU A 23 1.62 -4.69 16.09
N GLN A 24 2.74 -5.15 15.54
CA GLN A 24 4.06 -4.67 15.96
C GLN A 24 4.25 -3.18 15.66
N ALA A 25 3.80 -2.71 14.50
CA ALA A 25 3.86 -1.31 14.13
C ALA A 25 2.94 -0.43 15.02
N LEU A 26 1.73 -0.89 15.33
CA LEU A 26 0.82 -0.20 16.25
C LEU A 26 1.41 -0.07 17.66
N LYS A 27 2.05 -1.13 18.19
CA LYS A 27 2.77 -1.07 19.47
C LYS A 27 3.87 -0.01 19.47
N ARG A 28 4.60 0.14 18.35
CA ARG A 28 5.64 1.17 18.19
C ARG A 28 5.05 2.59 18.19
N ILE A 29 3.97 2.81 17.42
CA ILE A 29 3.26 4.10 17.37
C ILE A 29 2.76 4.48 18.77
N HIS A 30 2.16 3.54 19.49
CA HIS A 30 1.67 3.77 20.84
C HIS A 30 2.79 4.17 21.80
N ARG A 31 3.93 3.45 21.80
CA ARG A 31 5.10 3.79 22.63
C ARG A 31 5.68 5.17 22.33
N GLN A 32 5.71 5.57 21.05
CA GLN A 32 6.18 6.90 20.66
C GLN A 32 5.25 8.00 21.16
N ARG A 33 3.94 7.75 21.15
CA ARG A 33 2.93 8.69 21.65
C ARG A 33 3.03 8.94 23.15
N SER A 34 3.27 7.91 23.95
CA SER A 34 3.40 8.04 25.42
C SER A 34 4.56 8.95 25.86
N ARG A 35 5.47 9.31 24.96
CA ARG A 35 6.61 10.22 25.21
C ARG A 35 6.32 11.68 24.85
N SER A 36 5.14 11.98 24.29
CA SER A 36 4.77 13.32 23.80
C SER A 36 3.62 13.90 24.64
N PRO A 37 3.63 15.20 24.97
CA PRO A 37 2.55 15.84 25.74
C PRO A 37 1.22 15.71 24.99
N ASN A 38 0.16 15.43 25.75
CA ASN A 38 -1.13 14.97 25.24
C ASN A 38 -2.00 16.13 24.70
N VAL A 39 -1.45 16.94 23.79
CA VAL A 39 -2.18 18.07 23.19
C VAL A 39 -2.94 17.59 21.96
N SER A 40 -4.26 17.46 22.08
CA SER A 40 -5.13 17.11 20.97
C SER A 40 -5.33 18.31 20.04
N SER A 41 -4.50 18.42 19.01
CA SER A 41 -4.69 19.38 17.92
C SER A 41 -5.15 18.66 16.64
N PRO A 42 -5.86 19.35 15.71
CA PRO A 42 -6.18 18.79 14.39
C PRO A 42 -4.94 18.26 13.64
N ARG A 43 -3.80 18.94 13.79
CA ARG A 43 -2.51 18.52 13.22
C ARG A 43 -2.03 17.20 13.81
N GLU A 44 -2.19 17.02 15.11
CA GLU A 44 -1.79 15.81 15.81
C GLU A 44 -2.71 14.62 15.44
N MET A 45 -4.02 14.84 15.31
CA MET A 45 -4.94 13.82 14.77
C MET A 45 -4.55 13.36 13.36
N CYS A 46 -4.21 14.31 12.49
CA CYS A 46 -3.74 14.02 11.14
C CYS A 46 -2.45 13.19 11.14
N ARG A 47 -1.48 13.52 12.00
CA ARG A 47 -0.24 12.73 12.18
C ARG A 47 -0.52 11.30 12.65
N ARG A 48 -1.46 11.13 13.58
CA ARG A 48 -1.86 9.82 14.12
C ARG A 48 -2.49 8.95 13.03
N TYR A 49 -3.46 9.49 12.30
CA TYR A 49 -4.07 8.83 11.15
C TYR A 49 -3.00 8.40 10.12
N LEU A 50 -2.12 9.33 9.75
CA LEU A 50 -1.09 9.05 8.76
C LEU A 50 -0.12 7.95 9.23
N SER A 51 0.27 7.97 10.51
CA SER A 51 1.15 6.95 11.08
C SER A 51 0.52 5.56 11.00
N VAL A 52 -0.77 5.44 11.32
CA VAL A 52 -1.51 4.17 11.22
C VAL A 52 -1.62 3.73 9.75
N LYS A 53 -1.93 4.64 8.83
CA LYS A 53 -2.00 4.36 7.39
C LYS A 53 -0.66 3.84 6.85
N ILE A 54 0.44 4.55 7.13
CA ILE A 54 1.79 4.15 6.70
C ILE A 54 2.16 2.80 7.31
N ALA A 55 1.85 2.56 8.59
CA ALA A 55 2.09 1.28 9.25
C ALA A 55 1.32 0.13 8.60
N ALA A 56 0.07 0.36 8.20
CA ALA A 56 -0.75 -0.62 7.49
C ALA A 56 -0.16 -0.92 6.10
N ASP A 57 0.17 0.11 5.34
CA ASP A 57 0.75 -0.04 4.00
C ASP A 57 2.11 -0.75 4.03
N ALA A 58 3.00 -0.35 4.95
CA ALA A 58 4.31 -0.96 5.14
C ALA A 58 4.20 -2.43 5.55
N SER A 59 3.31 -2.74 6.50
CA SER A 59 3.13 -4.10 6.99
C SER A 59 2.51 -5.00 5.91
N MET A 60 1.57 -4.49 5.12
CA MET A 60 0.95 -5.22 4.02
C MET A 60 1.98 -5.52 2.93
N ALA A 61 2.76 -4.52 2.47
CA ALA A 61 3.80 -4.72 1.47
C ALA A 61 4.89 -5.69 1.95
N SER A 62 5.35 -5.53 3.20
CA SER A 62 6.34 -6.45 3.80
C SER A 62 5.82 -7.89 3.91
N ALA A 63 4.51 -8.07 4.16
CA ALA A 63 3.87 -9.38 4.21
C ALA A 63 3.74 -10.04 2.82
N VAL A 64 3.63 -9.26 1.76
CA VAL A 64 3.69 -9.75 0.37
C VAL A 64 5.11 -10.10 -0.03
N GLY A 65 6.09 -9.29 0.39
CA GLY A 65 7.51 -9.48 0.10
C GLY A 65 7.94 -8.88 -1.24
N SER A 66 9.17 -9.21 -1.66
CA SER A 66 9.86 -8.58 -2.80
C SER A 66 9.43 -9.08 -4.17
N ARG A 67 8.60 -10.13 -4.24
CA ARG A 67 8.19 -10.74 -5.52
C ARG A 67 7.21 -9.90 -6.33
N ARG A 68 6.48 -8.99 -5.68
CA ARG A 68 5.49 -8.12 -6.33
C ARG A 68 6.07 -6.74 -6.57
N ALA A 69 5.97 -6.25 -7.80
CA ALA A 69 6.46 -4.94 -8.18
C ALA A 69 5.76 -3.83 -7.39
N TRP A 70 4.44 -3.92 -7.20
CA TRP A 70 3.71 -2.92 -6.40
C TRP A 70 4.16 -2.89 -4.93
N SER A 71 4.50 -4.05 -4.37
CA SER A 71 4.98 -4.15 -2.99
C SER A 71 6.31 -3.42 -2.82
N ARG A 72 7.26 -3.63 -3.76
CA ARG A 72 8.55 -2.92 -3.77
C ARG A 72 8.34 -1.42 -3.96
N ALA A 73 7.50 -1.02 -4.91
CA ALA A 73 7.20 0.38 -5.17
C ALA A 73 6.62 1.07 -3.92
N LEU A 74 5.69 0.39 -3.23
CA LEU A 74 5.08 0.88 -2.00
C LEU A 74 6.10 1.02 -0.86
N LEU A 75 6.99 0.05 -0.67
CA LEU A 75 8.05 0.13 0.35
C LEU A 75 9.07 1.23 0.05
N THR A 76 9.48 1.38 -1.22
CA THR A 76 10.37 2.47 -1.65
C THR A 76 9.73 3.83 -1.39
N ARG A 77 8.43 3.97 -1.70
CA ARG A 77 7.68 5.20 -1.42
C ARG A 77 7.65 5.55 0.07
N ILE A 78 7.49 4.55 0.93
CA ILE A 78 7.47 4.75 2.40
C ILE A 78 8.86 5.12 2.91
N ARG A 79 9.92 4.44 2.43
CA ARG A 79 11.32 4.70 2.84
C ARG A 79 11.80 6.08 2.41
N ASN A 80 11.44 6.52 1.20
CA ASN A 80 11.89 7.80 0.64
C ASN A 80 11.15 9.03 1.21
N GLY A 81 10.40 8.84 2.31
CA GLY A 81 9.77 9.92 3.05
C GLY A 81 8.38 10.27 2.53
N ALA A 82 7.35 9.69 3.15
CA ALA A 82 6.01 10.24 3.10
C ALA A 82 5.86 11.36 4.15
N PRO A 83 6.11 12.62 3.75
CA PRO A 83 5.17 13.69 4.07
C PRO A 83 4.83 14.59 2.87
N ARG A 84 4.94 14.12 1.61
CA ARG A 84 4.48 14.89 0.43
C ARG A 84 3.00 14.67 0.05
N VAL A 85 2.29 13.79 0.76
CA VAL A 85 0.92 13.37 0.39
C VAL A 85 -0.15 14.44 0.69
N TYR A 86 0.08 15.37 1.62
CA TYR A 86 -0.89 16.45 1.87
C TYR A 86 -0.76 17.67 0.94
N LYS A 87 0.22 17.70 0.03
CA LYS A 87 0.21 18.67 -1.09
C LYS A 87 -0.67 18.22 -2.26
N TYR A 88 -1.13 16.96 -2.28
CA TYR A 88 -2.00 16.45 -3.35
C TYR A 88 -3.50 16.55 -3.06
N SER A 89 -3.92 16.68 -1.79
CA SER A 89 -5.31 17.06 -1.50
C SER A 89 -5.60 18.53 -1.80
N ALA A 90 -4.56 19.37 -1.94
CA ALA A 90 -4.66 20.80 -2.30
C ALA A 90 -4.31 21.12 -3.77
N ARG A 91 -3.88 20.14 -4.57
CA ARG A 91 -3.79 20.26 -6.03
C ARG A 91 -4.78 19.31 -6.69
N ARG A 92 -6.07 19.50 -6.42
CA ARG A 92 -7.04 19.17 -7.45
C ARG A 92 -6.98 20.30 -8.47
N ILE A 93 -6.73 19.91 -9.72
CA ILE A 93 -6.70 20.76 -10.93
C ILE A 93 -5.48 21.67 -11.04
N ASP A 94 -4.40 21.13 -11.63
CA ASP A 94 -3.51 21.94 -12.46
C ASP A 94 -3.32 21.21 -13.79
N ASN A 95 -4.17 21.59 -14.75
CA ASN A 95 -4.09 21.20 -16.14
C ASN A 95 -2.90 21.90 -16.80
N SER A 96 -1.68 21.42 -16.58
CA SER A 96 -0.54 21.93 -17.34
C SER A 96 0.61 20.92 -17.40
N LYS A 97 0.56 20.05 -18.41
CA LYS A 97 1.70 19.60 -19.22
C LYS A 97 1.18 18.65 -20.29
N LYS A 98 0.71 19.24 -21.40
CA LYS A 98 0.53 18.57 -22.70
C LYS A 98 1.86 17.92 -23.09
N LYS A 99 2.02 16.62 -22.82
CA LYS A 99 2.97 15.79 -23.58
C LYS A 99 2.25 15.39 -24.87
N LYS A 100 2.82 15.79 -26.00
CA LYS A 100 2.40 15.48 -27.38
C LYS A 100 1.96 14.01 -27.49
N LYS A 101 0.66 13.78 -27.72
CA LYS A 101 0.12 12.47 -28.09
C LYS A 101 0.39 12.27 -29.58
N LYS A 102 1.23 11.28 -29.91
CA LYS A 102 1.37 10.76 -31.28
C LYS A 102 0.03 10.10 -31.62
N LYS A 103 -0.61 10.55 -32.70
CA LYS A 103 -1.90 10.03 -33.17
C LYS A 103 -1.64 8.63 -33.76
N CYS A 104 -2.28 7.61 -33.20
CA CYS A 104 -2.43 6.30 -33.84
C CYS A 104 -3.94 6.06 -33.93
N GLU A 105 -4.40 5.79 -35.14
CA GLU A 105 -5.78 5.48 -35.49
C GLU A 105 -5.98 3.97 -35.26
N ASP A 106 -6.93 3.61 -34.38
CA ASP A 106 -7.81 2.43 -34.47
C ASP A 106 -8.68 2.34 -33.20
N GLY A 107 -10.00 2.23 -33.40
CA GLY A 107 -11.05 2.67 -32.47
C GLY A 107 -11.26 1.85 -31.19
N GLU A 108 -10.71 0.63 -31.09
CA GLU A 108 -10.88 -0.24 -29.90
C GLU A 108 -9.62 -0.30 -29.03
N GLU A 109 -8.43 -0.32 -29.64
CA GLU A 109 -7.15 -0.36 -28.93
C GLU A 109 -6.92 0.92 -28.10
N ILE A 110 -7.42 2.06 -28.59
CA ILE A 110 -7.39 3.34 -27.88
C ILE A 110 -8.18 3.26 -26.57
N GLY A 111 -9.32 2.57 -26.54
CA GLY A 111 -10.16 2.42 -25.34
C GLY A 111 -9.41 1.66 -24.24
N VAL A 112 -8.88 0.48 -24.59
CA VAL A 112 -8.12 -0.38 -23.68
C VAL A 112 -6.86 0.32 -23.15
N ILE A 113 -6.14 1.06 -24.01
CA ILE A 113 -4.96 1.83 -23.60
C ILE A 113 -5.35 2.96 -22.63
N CYS A 114 -6.47 3.65 -22.86
CA CYS A 114 -6.95 4.70 -21.95
C CYS A 114 -7.30 4.16 -20.57
N GLU A 115 -8.03 3.03 -20.49
CA GLU A 115 -8.38 2.39 -19.23
C GLU A 115 -7.15 1.87 -18.48
N ALA A 116 -6.20 1.25 -19.20
CA ALA A 116 -4.93 0.82 -18.64
C ALA A 116 -4.17 2.03 -18.05
N ASN A 117 -4.18 3.19 -18.71
CA ASN A 117 -3.53 4.39 -18.21
C ASN A 117 -4.14 4.93 -16.91
N GLU A 118 -5.44 4.78 -16.71
CA GLU A 118 -6.07 5.11 -15.43
C GLU A 118 -5.67 4.11 -14.34
N LEU A 119 -5.67 2.81 -14.65
CA LEU A 119 -5.28 1.76 -13.70
C LEU A 119 -3.84 1.94 -13.18
N ARG A 120 -2.91 2.42 -14.03
CA ARG A 120 -1.51 2.72 -13.65
C ARG A 120 -1.41 3.67 -12.45
N LYS A 121 -2.36 4.60 -12.30
CA LYS A 121 -2.37 5.58 -11.21
C LYS A 121 -2.79 4.98 -9.86
N PHE A 122 -3.47 3.84 -9.88
CA PHE A 122 -3.98 3.17 -8.68
C PHE A 122 -3.05 2.08 -8.16
N VAL A 123 -2.34 1.39 -9.06
CA VAL A 123 -1.37 0.34 -8.70
C VAL A 123 -0.03 0.99 -8.35
N PRO A 124 0.54 0.77 -7.15
CA PRO A 124 1.85 1.32 -6.82
C PRO A 124 2.92 0.92 -7.85
N GLY A 125 3.57 1.91 -8.47
CA GLY A 125 4.58 1.67 -9.51
C GLY A 125 4.00 1.24 -10.86
N GLY A 126 2.68 1.34 -11.04
CA GLY A 126 1.99 0.98 -12.28
C GLY A 126 2.45 1.78 -13.49
N GLU A 127 3.00 2.98 -13.30
CA GLU A 127 3.49 3.84 -14.38
C GLU A 127 4.61 3.19 -15.19
N ALA A 128 5.35 2.24 -14.61
CA ALA A 128 6.48 1.55 -15.24
C ALA A 128 6.15 0.13 -15.75
N MET A 129 4.91 -0.35 -15.62
CA MET A 129 4.54 -1.73 -15.96
C MET A 129 4.09 -1.88 -17.42
N ASP A 130 4.17 -3.06 -18.03
CA ASP A 130 3.37 -3.35 -19.23
C ASP A 130 1.91 -3.67 -18.84
N ILE A 131 1.01 -3.82 -19.83
CA ILE A 131 -0.42 -4.05 -19.56
C ILE A 131 -0.65 -5.39 -18.84
N CYS A 132 0.03 -6.47 -19.25
CA CYS A 132 -0.15 -7.78 -18.65
C CYS A 132 0.33 -7.80 -17.19
N SER A 133 1.53 -7.27 -16.93
CA SER A 133 2.04 -7.13 -15.57
C SER A 133 1.16 -6.21 -14.71
N LEU A 134 0.63 -5.13 -15.29
CA LEU A 134 -0.27 -4.21 -14.58
C LEU A 134 -1.53 -4.92 -14.09
N LEU A 135 -2.15 -5.76 -14.93
CA LEU A 135 -3.36 -6.51 -14.57
C LEU A 135 -3.09 -7.55 -13.48
N ASP A 136 -1.99 -8.32 -13.57
CA ASP A 136 -1.63 -9.31 -12.55
C ASP A 136 -1.30 -8.63 -11.20
N GLU A 137 -0.51 -7.55 -11.24
CA GLU A 137 -0.18 -6.78 -10.04
C GLU A 137 -1.42 -6.10 -9.44
N ALA A 138 -2.36 -5.60 -10.27
CA ALA A 138 -3.63 -5.02 -9.81
C ALA A 138 -4.52 -6.06 -9.11
N ALA A 139 -4.71 -7.23 -9.72
CA ALA A 139 -5.50 -8.31 -9.12
C ALA A 139 -4.91 -8.74 -7.78
N HIS A 140 -3.59 -8.89 -7.71
CA HIS A 140 -2.92 -9.22 -6.47
C HIS A 140 -3.01 -8.09 -5.43
N TYR A 141 -2.91 -6.83 -5.85
CA TYR A 141 -3.01 -5.67 -4.96
C TYR A 141 -4.42 -5.56 -4.36
N ILE A 142 -5.49 -5.74 -5.15
CA ILE A 142 -6.87 -5.77 -4.68
C ILE A 142 -7.08 -6.86 -3.63
N LYS A 143 -6.54 -8.07 -3.85
CA LYS A 143 -6.58 -9.16 -2.87
C LYS A 143 -5.91 -8.77 -1.55
N CYS A 144 -4.80 -8.05 -1.62
CA CYS A 144 -4.07 -7.56 -0.44
C CYS A 144 -4.85 -6.45 0.28
N LEU A 145 -5.44 -5.49 -0.44
CA LEU A 145 -6.29 -4.44 0.12
C LEU A 145 -7.50 -5.04 0.87
N ASN A 146 -8.17 -6.03 0.26
CA ASN A 146 -9.26 -6.76 0.92
C ASN A 146 -8.80 -7.44 2.21
N THR A 147 -7.60 -8.02 2.21
CA THR A 147 -7.00 -8.60 3.43
C THR A 147 -6.68 -7.53 4.46
N GLN A 148 -6.18 -6.38 4.03
CA GLN A 148 -5.86 -5.23 4.88
C GLN A 148 -7.09 -4.75 5.64
N VAL A 149 -8.19 -4.48 4.92
CA VAL A 149 -9.47 -4.04 5.50
C VAL A 149 -10.01 -5.07 6.49
N LYS A 150 -10.01 -6.37 6.15
CA LYS A 150 -10.51 -7.44 7.03
C LYS A 150 -9.74 -7.51 8.35
N VAL A 151 -8.42 -7.40 8.30
CA VAL A 151 -7.59 -7.43 9.52
C VAL A 151 -7.79 -6.18 10.36
N MET A 152 -7.80 -4.99 9.75
CA MET A 152 -7.99 -3.73 10.46
C MET A 152 -9.37 -3.66 11.12
N ARG A 153 -10.42 -4.08 10.41
CA ARG A 153 -11.79 -4.17 10.96
C ARG A 153 -11.83 -5.11 12.17
N ARG A 154 -11.28 -6.33 12.04
CA ARG A 154 -11.27 -7.28 13.16
C ARG A 154 -10.53 -6.75 14.39
N ILE A 155 -9.44 -6.01 14.19
CA ILE A 155 -8.75 -5.34 15.29
C ILE A 155 -9.67 -4.30 15.92
N ALA A 156 -10.28 -3.41 15.13
CA ALA A 156 -11.21 -2.40 15.66
C ALA A 156 -12.38 -3.03 16.43
N ASP A 157 -13.02 -4.07 15.88
CA ASP A 157 -14.13 -4.78 16.53
C ASP A 157 -13.73 -5.33 17.91
N ILE A 158 -12.53 -5.91 18.04
CA ILE A 158 -12.01 -6.41 19.32
C ILE A 158 -11.86 -5.29 20.35
N TYR A 159 -11.41 -4.10 19.92
CA TYR A 159 -11.23 -2.95 20.80
C TYR A 159 -12.51 -2.12 21.01
N SER A 160 -13.56 -2.34 20.23
CA SER A 160 -14.88 -1.73 20.44
C SER A 160 -15.81 -2.57 21.32
N ALA A 161 -15.54 -3.87 21.43
CA ALA A 161 -16.28 -4.80 22.29
C ALA A 161 -15.65 -4.98 23.69
N ALA A 162 -14.50 -4.34 23.94
CA ALA A 162 -13.79 -4.32 25.22
C ALA A 162 -13.96 -2.95 25.90
#